data_AF-A0A1A9I024-F1
#
_entry.id   AF-A0A1A9I024-F1
#
_cell.length_a   1.000
_cell.length_b   1.000
_cell.length_c   1.000
_cell.angle_alpha   90.00
_cell.angle_beta   90.00
_cell.angle_gamma   90.00
#
_symmetry.space_group_name_H-M   'P 1'
#
loop_
_entity.id
_entity.type
_entity.pdbx_description
1 polymer ?
#
loop_
_entity_poly.entity_id
_entity_poly.type
_entity_poly.pdbx_seq_one_letter_code
_entity_poly.pdbx_strand_id
1 'polypeptide(L)'
;MRAKTHLLAIVLLTIVACNNNHVQHQPVADVPKALEDNNNSYKLISKRSTGDLVENLYSELISKNKNLEQLEAGLDTLSQSRVDSTDPFNQFNQKVLSYYNAADQHINHIADSLLRDKIRNLVESYLAKYVATTAKHNELLKTINAKNVKLSDLHTVLKIVKTLPQIERYQKENLPGTLSLEGYIKKQDEAIKKEDQMMDQ
;
A
#
# COMPACT_ATOMS: atom_id res chain seq x y z
N MET A 1 56.35 66.07 49.07
CA MET A 1 56.84 66.42 47.72
C MET A 1 56.36 65.37 46.73
N ARG A 2 55.72 65.81 45.63
CA ARG A 2 55.64 65.28 44.24
C ARG A 2 55.82 63.75 44.02
N ALA A 3 55.06 63.03 43.18
CA ALA A 3 53.98 63.28 42.22
C ALA A 3 53.40 61.89 41.80
N LYS A 4 52.07 61.73 41.59
CA LYS A 4 51.36 61.42 40.31
C LYS A 4 51.99 60.27 39.48
N THR A 5 51.32 59.21 39.00
CA THR A 5 50.05 59.12 38.23
C THR A 5 49.58 57.65 38.08
N HIS A 6 48.28 57.51 37.78
CA HIS A 6 47.45 56.33 37.49
C HIS A 6 47.98 55.28 36.49
N LEU A 7 47.52 54.02 36.63
CA LEU A 7 46.97 53.28 35.48
C LEU A 7 45.89 52.28 35.92
N LEU A 8 44.71 52.51 35.36
CA LEU A 8 43.48 51.73 35.41
C LEU A 8 43.67 50.43 34.60
N ALA A 9 43.28 49.27 35.13
CA ALA A 9 43.12 48.06 34.32
C ALA A 9 41.89 47.27 34.82
N ILE A 10 40.72 47.77 34.42
CA ILE A 10 39.47 47.01 34.42
C ILE A 10 39.57 46.02 33.27
N VAL A 11 39.80 44.75 33.58
CA VAL A 11 39.72 43.66 32.61
C VAL A 11 38.25 43.28 32.45
N LEU A 12 37.63 43.84 31.42
CA LEU A 12 36.33 43.44 30.91
C LEU A 12 36.46 42.02 30.32
N LEU A 13 36.00 41.01 31.04
CA LEU A 13 35.75 39.67 30.50
C LEU A 13 34.42 39.70 29.74
N THR A 14 34.46 40.02 28.44
CA THR A 14 33.33 39.80 27.54
C THR A 14 33.30 38.34 27.12
N ILE A 15 32.59 37.52 27.88
CA ILE A 15 32.11 36.22 27.39
C ILE A 15 30.93 36.48 26.45
N VAL A 16 31.23 36.56 25.16
CA VAL A 16 30.24 36.40 24.10
C VAL A 16 29.86 34.92 24.09
N ALA A 17 28.77 34.58 24.79
CA ALA A 17 28.11 33.30 24.61
C ALA A 17 27.30 33.35 23.31
N CYS A 18 27.88 32.84 22.22
CA CYS A 18 27.12 32.46 21.04
C CYS A 18 26.15 31.34 21.45
N ASN A 19 24.87 31.66 21.60
CA ASN A 19 23.82 30.69 21.82
C ASN A 19 23.47 30.02 20.48
N ASN A 20 24.34 29.11 20.02
CA ASN A 20 23.96 28.14 19.00
C ASN A 20 23.04 27.13 19.68
N ASN A 21 21.73 27.37 19.59
CA ASN A 21 20.71 26.34 19.79
C ASN A 21 20.85 25.33 18.64
N HIS A 22 21.90 24.52 18.67
CA HIS A 22 21.85 23.23 18.02
C HIS A 22 20.79 22.46 18.81
N VAL A 23 19.63 22.28 18.17
CA VAL A 23 18.62 21.32 18.60
C VAL A 23 19.38 20.03 18.86
N GLN A 24 19.52 19.66 20.14
CA GLN A 24 20.00 18.35 20.50
C GLN A 24 19.03 17.38 19.82
N HIS A 25 19.54 16.66 18.82
CA HIS A 25 18.85 15.48 18.30
C HIS A 25 18.62 14.58 19.51
N GLN A 26 17.39 14.60 20.03
CA GLN A 26 16.90 13.53 20.86
C GLN A 26 17.19 12.21 20.12
N PRO A 27 17.52 11.13 20.84
CA PRO A 27 17.74 9.84 20.21
C PRO A 27 16.52 9.55 19.35
N VAL A 28 16.76 9.44 18.04
CA VAL A 28 15.73 9.19 17.03
C VAL A 28 15.00 7.94 17.50
N ALA A 29 13.74 8.11 17.90
CA ALA A 29 12.86 6.96 18.12
C ALA A 29 12.96 6.06 16.89
N ASP A 30 12.82 4.74 17.02
CA ASP A 30 12.90 3.79 15.91
C ASP A 30 11.75 4.06 14.91
N VAL A 31 11.92 5.10 14.09
CA VAL A 31 11.02 5.52 13.03
C VAL A 31 11.09 4.43 11.97
N PRO A 32 9.95 3.84 11.58
CA PRO A 32 9.93 2.88 10.47
C PRO A 32 10.65 3.46 9.26
N LYS A 33 11.47 2.66 8.57
CA LYS A 33 12.30 3.14 7.45
C LYS A 33 11.45 3.73 6.32
N ALA A 34 10.23 3.22 6.15
CA ALA A 34 9.21 3.69 5.23
C ALA A 34 8.73 5.12 5.51
N LEU A 35 9.01 5.66 6.70
CA LEU A 35 8.64 7.00 7.17
C LEU A 35 9.87 7.91 7.36
N GLU A 36 11.08 7.43 7.05
CA GLU A 36 12.29 8.25 7.11
C GLU A 36 12.37 9.17 5.89
N ASP A 37 12.37 10.49 6.12
CA ASP A 37 12.65 11.53 5.11
C ASP A 37 14.15 11.58 4.77
N ASN A 38 14.72 10.47 4.31
CA ASN A 38 16.12 10.45 3.92
C ASN A 38 16.24 10.73 2.42
N ASN A 39 16.63 11.96 2.07
CA ASN A 39 17.01 12.39 0.72
C ASN A 39 18.25 11.64 0.14
N ASN A 40 18.58 10.45 0.64
CA ASN A 40 19.63 9.56 0.14
C ASN A 40 19.26 8.07 0.24
N SER A 41 18.10 7.68 0.79
CA SER A 41 17.69 6.27 0.92
C SER A 41 17.15 5.65 -0.38
N TYR A 42 16.97 6.45 -1.44
CA TYR A 42 16.54 5.98 -2.76
C TYR A 42 17.52 4.99 -3.42
N LYS A 43 18.72 4.77 -2.87
CA LYS A 43 19.74 3.90 -3.47
C LYS A 43 19.75 2.45 -2.96
N LEU A 44 19.03 2.09 -1.89
CA LEU A 44 19.07 0.72 -1.35
C LEU A 44 17.75 -0.06 -1.43
N ILE A 45 16.63 0.58 -1.79
CA ILE A 45 15.30 -0.08 -1.90
C ILE A 45 14.81 -0.12 -3.37
N SER A 46 15.67 0.24 -4.32
CA SER A 46 15.31 0.48 -5.73
C SER A 46 15.06 -0.78 -6.58
N LYS A 47 14.59 -1.89 -6.00
CA LYS A 47 14.12 -3.03 -6.80
C LYS A 47 12.77 -3.64 -6.39
N ARG A 48 12.13 -3.23 -5.28
CA ARG A 48 10.81 -3.79 -4.89
C ARG A 48 9.80 -2.84 -4.23
N SER A 49 10.18 -1.64 -3.79
CA SER A 49 9.21 -0.70 -3.19
C SER A 49 8.64 0.24 -4.25
N THR A 50 7.67 -0.27 -5.01
CA THR A 50 6.69 0.54 -5.77
C THR A 50 5.33 0.56 -5.06
N GLY A 51 5.26 0.05 -3.83
CA GLY A 51 4.04 -0.01 -3.03
C GLY A 51 3.76 1.30 -2.29
N ASP A 52 2.50 1.49 -1.92
CA ASP A 52 2.07 2.59 -1.06
C ASP A 52 2.66 2.45 0.37
N LEU A 53 2.38 3.46 1.21
CA LEU A 53 2.92 3.52 2.57
C LEU A 53 2.45 2.35 3.46
N VAL A 54 1.24 1.83 3.25
CA VAL A 54 0.72 0.66 3.99
C VAL A 54 1.54 -0.57 3.61
N GLU A 55 1.80 -0.79 2.32
CA GLU A 55 2.63 -1.91 1.85
C GLU A 55 4.07 -1.84 2.36
N ASN A 56 4.67 -0.64 2.39
CA ASN A 56 6.03 -0.45 2.88
C ASN A 56 6.13 -0.71 4.39
N LEU A 57 5.20 -0.14 5.18
CA LEU A 57 5.15 -0.39 6.63
C LEU A 57 4.88 -1.87 6.95
N TYR A 58 3.98 -2.52 6.20
CA TYR A 58 3.68 -3.93 6.41
C TYR A 58 4.88 -4.83 6.06
N SER A 59 5.61 -4.51 4.99
CA SER A 59 6.84 -5.23 4.59
C SER A 59 7.90 -5.19 5.68
N GLU A 60 8.06 -4.05 6.36
CA GLU A 60 8.94 -3.96 7.53
C GLU A 60 8.46 -4.83 8.69
N LEU A 61 7.15 -4.88 8.95
CA LEU A 61 6.58 -5.73 9.99
C LEU A 61 6.81 -7.23 9.71
N ILE A 62 6.68 -7.66 8.45
CA ILE A 62 7.00 -9.03 8.04
C ILE A 62 8.44 -9.38 8.40
N SER A 63 9.41 -8.52 8.05
CA SER A 63 10.83 -8.75 8.32
C SER A 63 11.19 -8.90 9.81
N LYS A 64 10.30 -8.43 10.70
CA LYS A 64 10.46 -8.45 12.16
C LYS A 64 9.55 -9.46 12.85
N ASN A 65 8.64 -10.14 12.14
CA ASN A 65 7.63 -11.01 12.72
C ASN A 65 7.48 -12.34 11.96
N LYS A 66 7.97 -13.42 12.58
CA LYS A 66 7.95 -14.78 12.02
C LYS A 66 6.55 -15.29 11.68
N ASN A 67 5.51 -14.92 12.44
CA ASN A 67 4.15 -15.36 12.14
C ASN A 67 3.60 -14.68 10.88
N LEU A 68 3.95 -13.40 10.66
CA LEU A 68 3.60 -12.70 9.42
C LEU A 68 4.38 -13.28 8.25
N GLU A 69 5.69 -13.52 8.40
CA GLU A 69 6.51 -14.17 7.37
C GLU A 69 5.95 -15.54 6.95
N GLN A 70 5.58 -16.38 7.92
CA GLN A 70 4.97 -17.69 7.65
C GLN A 70 3.61 -17.57 6.96
N LEU A 71 2.80 -16.58 7.34
CA LEU A 71 1.52 -16.32 6.69
C LEU A 71 1.73 -15.93 5.23
N GLU A 72 2.62 -14.97 4.93
CA GLU A 72 2.91 -14.54 3.55
C GLU A 72 3.42 -15.70 2.68
N ALA A 73 4.38 -16.49 3.19
CA ALA A 73 4.88 -17.65 2.47
C ALA A 73 3.76 -18.69 2.19
N GLY A 74 2.82 -18.86 3.13
CA GLY A 74 1.65 -19.72 2.97
C GLY A 74 0.67 -19.19 1.92
N LEU A 75 0.42 -17.88 1.90
CA LEU A 75 -0.45 -17.23 0.91
C LEU A 75 0.16 -17.32 -0.50
N ASP A 76 1.46 -17.11 -0.64
CA ASP A 76 2.17 -17.25 -1.91
C ASP A 76 2.10 -18.68 -2.44
N THR A 77 2.36 -19.66 -1.58
CA THR A 77 2.26 -21.09 -1.93
C THR A 77 0.84 -21.48 -2.34
N LEU A 78 -0.17 -21.00 -1.60
CA LEU A 78 -1.57 -21.24 -1.91
C LEU A 78 -1.97 -20.63 -3.25
N SER A 79 -1.50 -19.40 -3.54
CA SER A 79 -1.75 -18.71 -4.80
C SER A 79 -1.15 -19.46 -5.99
N GLN A 80 0.08 -19.96 -5.85
CA GLN A 80 0.77 -20.73 -6.89
C GLN A 80 0.07 -22.07 -7.18
N SER A 81 -0.34 -22.79 -6.13
CA SER A 81 -1.00 -24.11 -6.27
C SER A 81 -2.43 -24.05 -6.84
N ARG A 82 -3.02 -22.85 -6.98
CA ARG A 82 -4.37 -22.68 -7.54
C ARG A 82 -4.46 -23.16 -8.99
N VAL A 83 -3.46 -22.80 -9.79
CA VAL A 83 -3.42 -23.14 -11.22
C VAL A 83 -3.42 -24.66 -11.36
N ASP A 84 -2.50 -25.34 -10.68
CA ASP A 84 -2.39 -26.81 -10.68
C ASP A 84 -3.69 -27.51 -10.25
N SER A 85 -4.43 -26.91 -9.30
CA SER A 85 -5.65 -27.49 -8.75
C SER A 85 -6.89 -27.29 -9.64
N THR A 86 -6.93 -26.21 -10.43
CA THR A 86 -8.14 -25.80 -11.17
C THR A 86 -8.02 -25.99 -12.68
N ASP A 87 -6.81 -25.89 -13.22
CA ASP A 87 -6.55 -25.96 -14.66
C ASP A 87 -6.98 -27.27 -15.32
N PRO A 88 -6.78 -28.47 -14.74
CA PRO A 88 -7.16 -29.71 -15.39
C PRO A 88 -8.66 -29.73 -15.76
N PHE A 89 -9.52 -29.29 -14.85
CA PHE A 89 -10.95 -29.20 -15.11
C PHE A 89 -11.30 -28.03 -16.03
N ASN A 90 -10.66 -26.87 -15.86
CA ASN A 90 -10.90 -25.71 -16.74
C ASN A 90 -10.59 -26.03 -18.20
N GLN A 91 -9.45 -26.67 -18.46
CA GLN A 91 -9.04 -27.08 -19.81
C GLN A 91 -9.98 -28.14 -20.39
N PHE A 92 -10.35 -29.15 -19.58
CA PHE A 92 -11.33 -30.15 -19.98
C PHE A 92 -12.68 -29.51 -20.35
N ASN A 93 -13.19 -28.64 -19.48
CA ASN A 93 -14.47 -27.95 -19.68
C ASN A 93 -14.42 -27.04 -20.92
N GLN A 94 -13.35 -26.27 -21.09
CA GLN A 94 -13.16 -25.43 -22.27
C GLN A 94 -13.18 -26.26 -23.56
N LYS A 95 -12.53 -27.43 -23.58
CA LYS A 95 -12.50 -28.31 -24.76
C LYS A 95 -13.89 -28.86 -25.07
N VAL A 96 -14.64 -29.28 -24.05
CA VAL A 96 -16.01 -29.79 -24.23
C VAL A 96 -16.96 -28.69 -24.71
N LEU A 97 -16.90 -27.49 -24.13
CA LEU A 97 -17.72 -26.36 -24.56
C LEU A 97 -17.36 -25.89 -25.98
N SER A 98 -16.07 -25.95 -26.35
CA SER A 98 -15.62 -25.69 -27.72
C SER A 98 -16.26 -26.66 -28.73
N TYR A 99 -16.36 -27.95 -28.39
CA TYR A 99 -17.08 -28.92 -29.22
C TYR A 99 -18.56 -28.55 -29.39
N TYR A 100 -19.27 -28.22 -28.31
CA TYR A 100 -20.68 -27.85 -28.39
C TYR A 100 -20.90 -26.56 -29.22
N ASN A 101 -20.01 -25.58 -29.07
CA ASN A 101 -20.03 -24.39 -29.91
C ASN A 101 -19.83 -24.74 -31.39
N ALA A 102 -18.86 -25.59 -31.72
CA ALA A 102 -18.64 -26.03 -33.10
C ALA A 102 -19.83 -26.84 -33.65
N ALA A 103 -20.42 -27.71 -32.83
CA ALA A 103 -21.61 -28.48 -33.19
C ALA A 103 -22.79 -27.55 -33.53
N ASP A 104 -23.02 -26.51 -32.74
CA ASP A 104 -24.06 -25.51 -33.02
C ASP A 104 -23.81 -24.79 -34.36
N GLN A 105 -22.55 -24.41 -34.63
CA GLN A 105 -22.19 -23.85 -35.94
C GLN A 105 -22.54 -24.82 -37.08
N HIS A 106 -22.17 -26.09 -36.98
CA HIS A 106 -22.49 -27.09 -38.00
C HIS A 106 -24.00 -27.30 -38.16
N ILE A 107 -24.76 -27.33 -37.06
CA ILE A 107 -26.22 -27.43 -37.08
C ILE A 107 -26.83 -26.27 -37.88
N ASN A 108 -26.32 -25.05 -37.70
CA ASN A 108 -26.84 -23.88 -38.41
C ASN A 108 -26.62 -23.92 -39.94
N HIS A 109 -25.71 -24.77 -40.43
CA HIS A 109 -25.52 -25.01 -41.87
C HIS A 109 -26.45 -26.09 -42.45
N ILE A 110 -27.24 -26.79 -41.62
CA ILE A 110 -28.21 -27.78 -42.11
C ILE A 110 -29.37 -27.07 -42.80
N ALA A 111 -29.56 -27.34 -44.09
CA ALA A 111 -30.60 -26.72 -44.91
C ALA A 111 -32.02 -27.20 -44.55
N ASP A 112 -32.19 -28.50 -44.33
CA ASP A 112 -33.46 -29.09 -43.89
C ASP A 112 -33.77 -28.62 -42.46
N SER A 113 -34.80 -27.78 -42.32
CA SER A 113 -35.22 -27.22 -41.04
C SER A 113 -35.67 -28.26 -40.02
N LEU A 114 -36.36 -29.31 -40.46
CA LEU A 114 -36.87 -30.33 -39.55
C LEU A 114 -35.71 -31.18 -39.03
N LEU A 115 -34.76 -31.53 -39.92
CA LEU A 115 -33.54 -32.20 -39.53
C LEU A 115 -32.68 -31.33 -38.61
N ARG A 116 -32.51 -30.05 -38.93
CA ARG A 116 -31.75 -29.08 -38.12
C ARG A 116 -32.29 -29.02 -36.69
N ASP A 117 -33.60 -28.86 -36.53
CA ASP A 117 -34.22 -28.75 -35.21
C ASP A 117 -34.12 -30.07 -34.43
N LYS A 118 -34.26 -31.21 -35.11
CA LYS A 118 -34.06 -32.53 -34.51
C LYS A 118 -32.64 -32.71 -33.98
N ILE A 119 -31.61 -32.32 -34.74
CA ILE A 119 -30.21 -32.42 -34.31
C ILE A 119 -29.90 -31.39 -33.21
N ARG A 120 -30.47 -30.18 -33.27
CA ARG A 120 -30.33 -29.18 -32.20
C ARG A 120 -30.82 -29.71 -30.87
N ASN A 121 -32.05 -30.23 -30.82
CA ASN A 121 -32.63 -30.82 -29.62
C ASN A 121 -31.79 -31.99 -29.08
N LEU A 122 -31.23 -32.80 -29.97
CA LEU A 122 -30.33 -33.89 -29.58
C LEU A 122 -29.10 -33.32 -28.88
N VAL A 123 -28.38 -32.39 -29.50
CA VAL A 123 -27.16 -31.78 -28.95
C VAL A 123 -27.43 -31.06 -27.62
N GLU A 124 -28.52 -30.30 -27.53
CA GLU A 124 -28.94 -29.65 -26.28
C GLU A 124 -29.18 -30.66 -25.16
N SER A 125 -29.75 -31.83 -25.45
CA SER A 125 -29.93 -32.89 -24.45
C SER A 125 -28.61 -33.47 -23.93
N TYR A 126 -27.58 -33.55 -24.76
CA TYR A 126 -26.23 -33.98 -24.35
C TYR A 126 -25.52 -32.88 -23.56
N LEU A 127 -25.66 -31.63 -23.96
CA LEU A 127 -25.13 -30.48 -23.21
C LEU A 127 -25.75 -30.40 -21.82
N ALA A 128 -27.07 -30.56 -21.70
CA ALA A 128 -27.75 -30.58 -20.41
C ALA A 128 -27.24 -31.70 -19.48
N LYS A 129 -27.02 -32.90 -20.02
CA LYS A 129 -26.40 -34.01 -19.26
C LYS A 129 -24.98 -33.69 -18.81
N TYR A 130 -24.19 -33.05 -19.68
CA TYR A 130 -22.84 -32.63 -19.35
C TYR A 130 -22.83 -31.58 -18.22
N VAL A 131 -23.70 -30.58 -18.31
CA VAL A 131 -23.87 -29.54 -17.26
C VAL A 131 -24.25 -30.20 -15.92
N ALA A 132 -25.19 -31.15 -15.92
CA ALA A 132 -25.58 -31.87 -14.71
C ALA A 132 -24.42 -32.69 -14.12
N THR A 133 -23.64 -33.38 -14.98
CA THR A 133 -22.49 -34.19 -14.55
C THR A 133 -21.35 -33.35 -13.98
N THR A 134 -21.21 -32.10 -14.44
CA THR A 134 -20.15 -31.17 -14.01
C THR A 134 -20.59 -30.18 -12.94
N ALA A 135 -21.85 -30.24 -12.46
CA ALA A 135 -22.41 -29.31 -11.48
C ALA A 135 -21.52 -29.17 -10.22
N LYS A 136 -21.05 -30.29 -9.67
CA LYS A 136 -20.17 -30.30 -8.49
C LYS A 136 -18.83 -29.60 -8.74
N HIS A 137 -18.23 -29.77 -9.93
CA HIS A 137 -16.98 -29.09 -10.27
C HIS A 137 -17.18 -27.58 -10.34
N ASN A 138 -18.27 -27.13 -10.97
CA ASN A 138 -18.61 -25.72 -11.08
C ASN A 138 -18.91 -25.09 -9.70
N GLU A 139 -19.57 -25.81 -8.80
CA GLU A 139 -19.81 -25.37 -7.42
C GLU A 139 -18.49 -25.21 -6.64
N LEU A 140 -17.57 -26.16 -6.79
CA LEU A 140 -16.24 -26.07 -6.16
C LEU A 140 -15.43 -24.89 -6.70
N LEU A 141 -15.42 -24.66 -8.03
CA LEU A 141 -14.76 -23.49 -8.62
C LEU A 141 -15.35 -22.17 -8.10
N LYS A 142 -16.68 -22.07 -8.00
CA LYS A 142 -17.35 -20.91 -7.41
C LYS A 142 -16.93 -20.71 -5.96
N THR A 143 -16.84 -21.79 -5.19
CA THR A 143 -16.41 -21.76 -3.78
C THR A 143 -14.96 -21.33 -3.64
N ILE A 144 -14.06 -21.84 -4.50
CA ILE A 144 -12.65 -21.44 -4.54
C ILE A 144 -12.54 -19.94 -4.84
N ASN A 145 -13.27 -19.44 -5.83
CA ASN A 145 -13.28 -18.02 -6.17
C ASN A 145 -13.77 -17.14 -5.02
N ALA A 146 -14.87 -17.52 -4.36
CA ALA A 146 -15.39 -16.79 -3.20
C ALA A 146 -14.39 -16.77 -2.03
N LYS A 147 -13.69 -17.89 -1.79
CA LYS A 147 -12.64 -17.98 -0.76
C LYS A 147 -11.43 -17.11 -1.11
N ASN A 148 -11.02 -17.06 -2.37
CA ASN A 148 -9.91 -16.21 -2.83
C ASN A 148 -10.22 -14.72 -2.62
N VAL A 149 -11.44 -14.28 -2.95
CA VAL A 149 -11.89 -12.89 -2.69
C VAL A 149 -11.83 -12.60 -1.19
N LYS A 150 -12.43 -13.47 -0.36
CA LYS A 150 -12.41 -13.30 1.09
C LYS A 150 -10.98 -13.26 1.66
N LEU A 151 -10.08 -14.09 1.14
CA LEU A 151 -8.69 -14.13 1.58
C LEU A 151 -7.95 -12.84 1.22
N SER A 152 -8.16 -12.33 0.00
CA SER A 152 -7.63 -11.03 -0.44
C SER A 152 -8.11 -9.90 0.46
N ASP A 153 -9.41 -9.82 0.73
CA ASP A 153 -9.99 -8.76 1.57
C ASP A 153 -9.43 -8.82 3.00
N LEU A 154 -9.37 -10.01 3.60
CA LEU A 154 -8.82 -10.20 4.94
C LEU A 154 -7.33 -9.84 5.00
N HIS A 155 -6.58 -10.14 3.95
CA HIS A 155 -5.17 -9.80 3.85
C HIS A 155 -4.96 -8.28 3.74
N THR A 156 -5.77 -7.57 2.94
CA THR A 156 -5.79 -6.10 2.92
C THR A 156 -6.14 -5.51 4.29
N VAL A 157 -7.16 -6.03 4.98
CA VAL A 157 -7.52 -5.60 6.33
C VAL A 157 -6.37 -5.83 7.32
N LEU A 158 -5.72 -6.99 7.25
CA LEU A 158 -4.57 -7.31 8.11
C LEU A 158 -3.45 -6.28 7.93
N LYS A 159 -3.10 -5.94 6.69
CA LYS A 159 -2.07 -4.93 6.39
C LYS A 159 -2.39 -3.60 7.03
N ILE A 160 -3.62 -3.10 6.87
CA ILE A 160 -4.07 -1.84 7.46
C ILE A 160 -4.00 -1.91 9.00
N VAL A 161 -4.61 -2.93 9.60
CA VAL A 161 -4.68 -3.07 11.07
C VAL A 161 -3.29 -3.19 11.69
N LYS A 162 -2.35 -3.89 11.03
CA LYS A 162 -0.99 -4.05 11.54
C LYS A 162 -0.14 -2.77 11.41
N THR A 163 -0.43 -1.92 10.44
CA THR A 163 0.35 -0.70 10.18
C THR A 163 -0.21 0.54 10.90
N LEU A 164 -1.49 0.54 11.29
CA LEU A 164 -2.10 1.63 12.07
C LEU A 164 -1.30 2.04 13.33
N PRO A 165 -0.84 1.11 14.20
CA PRO A 165 -0.04 1.51 15.36
C PRO A 165 1.31 2.15 15.01
N GLN A 166 1.89 1.79 13.86
CA GLN A 166 3.17 2.36 13.42
C GLN A 166 3.00 3.82 13.00
N ILE A 167 1.97 4.12 12.20
CA ILE A 167 1.70 5.49 11.77
C ILE A 167 1.19 6.35 12.93
N GLU A 168 0.41 5.80 13.87
CA GLU A 168 0.00 6.51 15.07
C GLU A 168 1.20 6.87 15.96
N ARG A 169 2.15 5.95 16.14
CA ARG A 169 3.39 6.22 16.87
C ARG A 169 4.20 7.32 16.20
N TYR A 170 4.37 7.24 14.88
CA TYR A 170 5.06 8.28 14.12
C TYR A 170 4.41 9.65 14.29
N GLN A 171 3.08 9.73 14.19
CA GLN A 171 2.34 10.97 14.43
C GLN A 171 2.63 11.54 15.82
N LYS A 172 2.56 10.73 16.87
CA LYS A 172 2.81 11.19 18.25
C LYS A 172 4.24 11.67 18.48
N GLU A 173 5.21 10.99 17.88
CA GLU A 173 6.63 11.25 18.09
C GLU A 173 7.21 12.33 17.18
N ASN A 174 6.59 12.56 16.01
CA ASN A 174 7.14 13.43 14.96
C ASN A 174 6.22 14.60 14.58
N LEU A 175 5.08 14.79 15.25
CA LEU A 175 4.21 15.95 15.00
C LEU A 175 4.98 17.25 15.29
N PRO A 176 5.20 18.12 14.29
CA PRO A 176 5.89 19.38 14.51
C PRO A 176 5.09 20.28 15.45
N GLY A 177 5.78 20.95 16.38
CA GLY A 177 5.16 21.98 17.22
C GLY A 177 4.64 23.17 16.40
N THR A 178 3.65 23.88 16.94
CA THR A 178 2.96 24.98 16.24
C THR A 178 3.71 26.30 16.25
N LEU A 179 4.73 26.46 17.10
CA LEU A 179 5.45 27.72 17.31
C LEU A 179 6.03 28.32 16.03
N SER A 180 6.50 27.49 15.09
CA SER A 180 7.02 27.96 13.80
C SER A 180 5.91 28.57 12.92
N LEU A 181 4.73 27.94 12.91
CA LEU A 181 3.56 28.40 12.19
C LEU A 181 3.02 29.68 12.84
N GLU A 182 2.87 29.71 14.16
CA GLU A 182 2.45 30.88 14.93
C GLU A 182 3.40 32.07 14.72
N GLY A 183 4.71 31.80 14.76
CA GLY A 183 5.74 32.81 14.50
C GLY A 183 5.69 33.35 13.07
N TYR A 184 5.34 32.53 12.09
CA TYR A 184 5.15 32.98 10.71
C TYR A 184 3.88 33.83 10.55
N ILE A 185 2.76 33.41 11.13
CA ILE A 185 1.51 34.18 11.15
C ILE A 185 1.76 35.59 11.71
N LYS A 186 2.45 35.69 12.85
CA LYS A 186 2.76 36.99 13.44
C LYS A 186 3.56 37.90 12.52
N LYS A 187 4.52 37.34 11.77
CA LYS A 187 5.28 38.11 10.77
C LYS A 187 4.40 38.59 9.62
N GLN A 188 3.42 37.79 9.21
CA GLN A 188 2.44 38.20 8.21
C GLN A 188 1.58 39.36 8.73
N ASP A 189 1.07 39.27 9.96
CA ASP A 189 0.27 40.33 10.58
C ASP A 189 1.03 41.66 10.65
N GLU A 190 2.33 41.60 11.01
CA GLU A 190 3.20 42.79 11.05
C GLU A 190 3.45 43.37 9.65
N ALA A 191 3.51 42.54 8.61
CA ALA A 191 3.68 42.98 7.22
C ALA A 191 2.41 43.64 6.69
N ILE A 192 1.25 43.00 6.87
CA ILE A 192 -0.06 43.52 6.46
C ILE A 192 -0.31 44.89 7.09
N LYS A 193 -0.08 45.01 8.41
CA LYS A 193 -0.24 46.28 9.11
C LYS A 193 0.62 47.41 8.52
N LYS A 194 1.82 47.10 8.04
CA LYS A 194 2.69 48.09 7.38
C LYS A 194 2.15 48.49 6.01
N GLU A 195 1.62 47.55 5.24
CA GLU A 195 1.02 47.84 3.93
C GLU A 195 -0.23 48.70 4.07
N ASP A 196 -1.14 48.38 5.00
CA ASP A 196 -2.34 49.18 5.28
C ASP A 196 -1.97 50.63 5.64
N GLN A 197 -0.97 50.80 6.51
CA GLN A 197 -0.47 52.12 6.89
C GLN A 197 0.10 52.94 5.72
N MET A 198 0.60 52.28 4.67
CA MET A 198 1.11 52.94 3.47
C MET A 198 0.00 53.27 2.47
N MET A 199 -1.15 52.60 2.54
CA MET A 199 -2.30 52.87 1.68
C MET A 199 -3.21 53.99 2.22
N ASP A 200 -3.21 54.21 3.53
CA ASP A 200 -3.97 55.26 4.20
C ASP A 200 -3.28 56.65 4.21
N GLN A 201 -2.16 56.80 3.48
CA GLN A 201 -1.40 58.05 3.28
C GLN A 201 -1.68 58.70 1.92
#